data_AF-A0A2V8MHV5-F1
#
_entry.id   AF-A0A2V8MHV5-F1
#
_cell.length_a   1.000
_cell.length_b   1.000
_cell.length_c   1.000
_cell.angle_alpha   90.00
_cell.angle_beta   90.00
_cell.angle_gamma   90.00
#
_symmetry.space_group_name_H-M   'P 1'
#
loop_
_entity.id
_entity.type
_entity.pdbx_description
1 polymer ?
#
loop_
_entity_poly.entity_id
_entity_poly.type
_entity_poly.pdbx_seq_one_letter_code
_entity_poly.pdbx_strand_id
1 'polypeptide(L)'
;VTNDTYNAIRYARAAIVASGTATLETALLGTPEVIVYRISQATWLLGKLLLKVRLFGIVNIILGEEVVPELFQERMTPEQVSKTALRLMDDVWIQSRIRGNYEKLRRQLGSGNVAERVVEAVAKLI
;
A
#
# COMPACT_ATOMS: atom_id res chain seq x y z
N VAL A 1 0.63 -24.77 -3.81
CA VAL A 1 -0.13 -23.52 -3.58
C VAL A 1 0.23 -22.57 -4.70
N THR A 2 -0.51 -22.62 -5.80
CA THR A 2 -0.30 -21.72 -6.95
C THR A 2 -1.64 -21.07 -7.23
N ASN A 3 -1.64 -19.74 -7.35
CA ASN A 3 -2.81 -18.92 -7.67
C ASN A 3 -3.81 -18.61 -6.54
N ASP A 4 -3.37 -18.62 -5.27
CA ASP A 4 -4.21 -18.21 -4.12
C ASP A 4 -3.60 -17.07 -3.29
N THR A 5 -3.04 -16.08 -3.99
CA THR A 5 -2.34 -14.95 -3.38
C THR A 5 -3.24 -14.15 -2.44
N TYR A 6 -4.51 -13.92 -2.81
CA TYR A 6 -5.41 -13.12 -1.99
C TYR A 6 -5.81 -13.81 -0.69
N ASN A 7 -6.05 -15.13 -0.67
CA ASN A 7 -6.29 -15.81 0.61
C ASN A 7 -5.01 -15.84 1.44
N ALA A 8 -3.84 -16.09 0.83
CA ALA A 8 -2.57 -16.05 1.55
C ALA A 8 -2.35 -14.69 2.25
N ILE A 9 -2.62 -13.58 1.54
CA ILE A 9 -2.54 -12.24 2.12
C ILE A 9 -3.60 -12.05 3.21
N ARG A 10 -4.86 -12.42 2.95
CA ARG A 10 -5.99 -12.21 3.88
C ARG A 10 -5.81 -12.90 5.23
N TYR A 11 -5.15 -14.05 5.25
CA TYR A 11 -4.87 -14.80 6.48
C TYR A 11 -3.50 -14.49 7.08
N ALA A 12 -2.64 -13.71 6.40
CA ALA A 12 -1.35 -13.30 6.93
C ALA A 12 -1.52 -12.27 8.07
N ARG A 13 -0.60 -12.29 9.03
CA ARG A 13 -0.56 -11.34 10.15
C ARG A 13 0.11 -10.02 9.77
N ALA A 14 1.05 -10.07 8.84
CA ALA A 14 1.64 -8.94 8.15
C ALA A 14 2.12 -9.37 6.76
N ALA A 15 2.27 -8.42 5.84
CA ALA A 15 2.79 -8.65 4.50
C ALA A 15 3.98 -7.72 4.19
N ILE A 16 4.97 -8.23 3.48
CA ILE A 16 6.02 -7.42 2.86
C ILE A 16 5.64 -7.29 1.39
N VAL A 17 5.37 -6.08 0.93
CA VAL A 17 4.72 -5.85 -0.36
C VAL A 17 5.58 -4.93 -1.21
N ALA A 18 5.84 -5.33 -2.45
CA ALA A 18 6.49 -4.46 -3.41
C ALA A 18 5.60 -3.26 -3.73
N SER A 19 6.19 -2.08 -3.94
CA SER A 19 5.40 -0.91 -4.37
C SER A 19 4.64 -1.20 -5.66
N GLY A 20 3.37 -0.77 -5.71
CA GLY A 20 2.46 -1.01 -6.83
C GLY A 20 1.03 -1.24 -6.37
N THR A 21 0.19 -1.80 -7.25
CA THR A 21 -1.23 -2.09 -6.96
C THR A 21 -1.40 -3.12 -5.84
N ALA A 22 -0.43 -4.02 -5.68
CA ALA A 22 -0.41 -5.01 -4.59
C ALA A 22 -0.51 -4.36 -3.20
N THR A 23 -0.02 -3.13 -3.03
CA THR A 23 -0.16 -2.39 -1.75
C THR A 23 -1.63 -2.06 -1.47
N LEU A 24 -2.31 -1.52 -2.47
CA LEU A 24 -3.72 -1.20 -2.38
C LEU A 24 -4.58 -2.46 -2.17
N GLU A 25 -4.29 -3.53 -2.90
CA GLU A 25 -4.98 -4.82 -2.75
C GLU A 25 -4.79 -5.41 -1.34
N THR A 26 -3.56 -5.35 -0.81
CA THR A 26 -3.24 -5.82 0.55
C THR A 26 -3.99 -5.01 1.62
N ALA A 27 -4.00 -3.68 1.49
CA ALA A 27 -4.77 -2.81 2.38
C ALA A 27 -6.28 -3.07 2.29
N LEU A 28 -6.81 -3.34 1.09
CA LEU A 28 -8.22 -3.71 0.86
C LEU A 28 -8.56 -5.12 1.35
N LEU A 29 -7.57 -5.99 1.59
CA LEU A 29 -7.75 -7.26 2.29
C LEU A 29 -7.66 -7.09 3.83
N GLY A 30 -7.18 -5.94 4.31
CA GLY A 30 -7.09 -5.61 5.73
C GLY A 30 -5.81 -6.09 6.40
N THR A 31 -4.84 -6.58 5.64
CA THR A 31 -3.58 -7.12 6.17
C THR A 31 -2.57 -5.98 6.37
N PRO A 32 -2.01 -5.81 7.58
CA PRO A 32 -0.95 -4.84 7.81
C PRO A 32 0.23 -5.10 6.88
N GLU A 33 0.79 -4.06 6.26
CA GLU A 33 1.89 -4.22 5.30
C GLU A 33 3.07 -3.29 5.59
N VAL A 34 4.26 -3.72 5.16
CA VAL A 34 5.41 -2.86 4.94
C VAL A 34 5.69 -2.80 3.45
N ILE A 35 5.74 -1.58 2.92
CA ILE A 35 6.01 -1.35 1.51
C ILE A 35 7.52 -1.30 1.30
N VAL A 36 8.00 -2.12 0.38
CA VAL A 36 9.42 -2.19 0.03
C VAL A 36 9.61 -1.89 -1.44
N TYR A 37 10.62 -1.08 -1.76
CA TYR A 37 10.95 -0.82 -3.16
C TYR A 37 12.39 -0.34 -3.34
N ARG A 38 12.99 -0.78 -4.44
CA ARG A 38 14.35 -0.39 -4.84
C ARG A 38 14.39 -0.20 -6.35
N ILE A 39 14.94 0.93 -6.77
CA ILE A 39 15.14 1.26 -8.19
C ILE A 39 16.64 1.34 -8.49
N SER A 40 17.00 1.27 -9.77
CA SER A 40 18.39 1.41 -10.19
C SER A 40 18.98 2.75 -9.73
N GLN A 41 20.29 2.78 -9.45
CA GLN A 41 20.97 4.00 -9.02
C GLN A 41 20.85 5.12 -10.07
N ALA A 42 20.90 4.77 -11.35
CA ALA A 42 20.71 5.73 -12.45
C ALA A 42 19.30 6.34 -12.40
N THR A 43 18.26 5.51 -12.25
CA THR A 43 16.88 5.98 -12.09
C THR A 43 16.72 6.85 -10.84
N TRP A 44 17.41 6.52 -9.75
CA TRP A 44 17.35 7.30 -8.51
C TRP A 44 17.99 8.67 -8.63
N LEU A 45 19.16 8.76 -9.27
CA LEU A 45 19.87 10.01 -9.50
C LEU A 45 19.05 10.96 -10.38
N LEU A 46 18.45 10.45 -11.46
CA LEU A 46 17.54 11.22 -12.30
C LEU A 46 16.24 11.58 -11.58
N GLY A 47 15.68 10.61 -10.85
CA GLY A 47 14.44 10.76 -10.08
C GLY A 47 14.54 11.84 -9.00
N LYS A 48 15.68 11.94 -8.29
CA LYS A 48 15.91 12.99 -7.27
C LYS A 48 15.77 14.41 -7.82
N LEU A 49 16.08 14.63 -9.09
CA LEU A 49 15.98 15.96 -9.73
C LEU A 49 14.56 16.30 -10.17
N LEU A 50 13.71 15.28 -10.37
CA LEU A 50 12.39 15.43 -11.01
C LEU A 50 11.22 15.14 -10.05
N LEU A 51 11.41 14.28 -9.05
CA LEU A 51 10.35 13.79 -8.17
C LEU A 51 10.33 14.59 -6.87
N LYS A 52 9.24 15.33 -6.64
CA LYS A 52 8.91 15.98 -5.35
C LYS A 52 8.03 15.10 -4.45
N VAL A 53 7.99 13.80 -4.71
CA VAL A 53 7.04 12.89 -4.06
C VAL A 53 7.64 12.39 -2.74
N ARG A 54 6.92 12.59 -1.63
CA ARG A 54 7.35 12.19 -0.28
C ARG A 54 6.90 10.77 0.11
N LEU A 55 5.94 10.21 -0.61
CA LEU A 55 5.30 8.92 -0.36
C LEU A 55 5.31 8.11 -1.67
N PHE A 56 5.64 6.83 -1.61
CA PHE A 56 5.75 5.98 -2.81
C PHE A 56 4.63 4.96 -2.90
N GLY A 57 4.12 4.49 -1.76
CA GLY A 57 3.04 3.53 -1.69
C GLY A 57 1.70 4.18 -2.04
N ILE A 58 0.91 3.52 -2.89
CA ILE A 58 -0.41 4.03 -3.32
C ILE A 58 -1.31 4.30 -2.11
N VAL A 59 -1.25 3.43 -1.09
CA VAL A 59 -2.02 3.58 0.17
C VAL A 59 -1.68 4.88 0.89
N ASN A 60 -0.39 5.19 1.05
CA ASN A 60 0.06 6.40 1.71
C ASN A 60 -0.21 7.65 0.85
N ILE A 61 -0.03 7.55 -0.47
CA ILE A 61 -0.34 8.65 -1.40
C ILE A 61 -1.82 9.05 -1.31
N ILE A 62 -2.74 8.08 -1.34
CA ILE A 62 -4.19 8.34 -1.26
C ILE A 62 -4.56 9.03 0.05
N LEU A 63 -3.96 8.59 1.16
CA LEU A 63 -4.23 9.15 2.49
C LEU A 63 -3.42 10.41 2.82
N GLY A 64 -2.43 10.75 1.99
CA GLY A 64 -1.59 11.95 2.14
C GLY A 64 -0.59 11.88 3.31
N GLU A 65 -0.45 10.75 3.98
CA GLU A 65 0.44 10.54 5.11
C GLU A 65 0.99 9.09 5.14
N GLU A 66 2.10 8.88 5.87
CA GLU A 66 2.67 7.54 6.05
C GLU A 66 1.82 6.72 7.04
N VAL A 67 0.74 6.11 6.53
CA VAL A 67 -0.16 5.25 7.32
C VAL A 67 0.37 3.83 7.47
N VAL A 68 1.16 3.35 6.51
CA VAL A 68 1.90 2.09 6.54
C VAL A 68 3.40 2.38 6.30
N PRO A 69 4.32 1.65 6.94
CA PRO A 69 5.75 1.92 6.83
C PRO A 69 6.28 1.71 5.40
N GLU A 70 7.14 2.62 4.94
CA GLU A 70 7.81 2.55 3.63
C GLU A 70 9.35 2.46 3.73
N LEU A 71 9.90 1.34 3.27
CA LEU A 71 11.34 1.10 3.18
C LEU A 71 11.78 1.20 1.72
N PHE A 72 12.34 2.36 1.37
CA PHE A 72 12.76 2.71 0.02
C PHE A 72 14.28 2.86 -0.06
N GLN A 73 14.88 2.38 -1.15
CA GLN A 73 16.32 2.48 -1.46
C GLN A 73 17.21 2.06 -0.29
N GLU A 74 17.95 2.99 0.33
CA GLU A 74 18.92 2.71 1.39
C GLU A 74 18.26 2.18 2.66
N ARG A 75 16.96 2.45 2.86
CA ARG A 75 16.17 1.89 3.98
C ARG A 75 15.66 0.47 3.72
N MET A 76 15.70 0.00 2.47
CA MET A 76 15.32 -1.37 2.14
C MET A 76 16.49 -2.31 2.44
N THR A 77 16.81 -2.51 3.73
CA THR A 77 17.79 -3.51 4.19
C THR A 77 17.09 -4.72 4.80
N PRO A 78 17.69 -5.92 4.74
CA PRO A 78 17.12 -7.12 5.35
C PRO A 78 16.76 -6.94 6.84
N GLU A 79 17.59 -6.24 7.59
CA GLU A 79 17.41 -5.96 9.02
C GLU A 79 16.22 -5.03 9.26
N GLN A 80 16.08 -3.95 8.47
CA GLN A 80 14.98 -3.02 8.61
C GLN A 80 13.65 -3.64 8.16
N VAL A 81 13.66 -4.41 7.07
CA VAL A 81 12.48 -5.13 6.57
C VAL A 81 12.01 -6.14 7.60
N SER A 82 12.90 -7.00 8.10
CA SER A 82 12.54 -8.02 9.09
C SER A 82 12.06 -7.41 10.40
N LYS A 83 12.76 -6.40 10.94
CA LYS A 83 12.34 -5.67 12.13
C LYS A 83 10.96 -5.04 11.97
N THR A 84 10.69 -4.42 10.83
CA THR A 84 9.40 -3.77 10.55
C THR A 84 8.29 -4.81 10.42
N ALA A 85 8.53 -5.89 9.68
CA ALA A 85 7.56 -6.98 9.52
C ALA A 85 7.23 -7.64 10.86
N LEU A 86 8.22 -7.96 11.70
CA LEU A 86 8.02 -8.49 13.05
C LEU A 86 7.18 -7.53 13.91
N ARG A 87 7.50 -6.24 13.87
CA ARG A 87 6.73 -5.23 14.61
C ARG A 87 5.27 -5.15 14.14
N LEU A 88 5.01 -5.22 12.83
CA LEU A 88 3.65 -5.28 12.29
C LEU A 88 2.89 -6.53 12.73
N MET A 89 3.59 -7.64 12.95
CA MET A 89 2.99 -8.85 13.48
C MET A 89 2.70 -8.71 14.98
N ASP A 90 3.64 -8.26 15.79
CA ASP A 90 3.53 -8.44 17.24
C ASP A 90 2.89 -7.25 17.98
N ASP A 91 2.94 -6.05 17.40
CA ASP A 91 2.42 -4.82 18.03
C ASP A 91 0.92 -4.60 17.73
N VAL A 92 0.08 -4.95 18.71
CA VAL A 92 -1.38 -4.83 18.62
C VAL A 92 -1.85 -3.39 18.36
N TRP A 93 -1.14 -2.39 18.90
CA TRP A 93 -1.51 -0.98 18.71
C TRP A 93 -1.27 -0.54 17.27
N ILE A 94 -0.15 -0.96 16.69
CA ILE A 94 0.15 -0.68 15.28
C ILE A 94 -0.85 -1.37 14.37
N GLN A 95 -1.18 -2.63 14.64
CA GLN A 95 -2.20 -3.34 13.87
C GLN A 95 -3.55 -2.63 13.92
N SER A 96 -3.99 -2.21 15.11
CA SER A 96 -5.26 -1.49 15.28
C SER A 96 -5.25 -0.16 14.52
N ARG A 97 -4.18 0.62 14.65
CA ARG A 97 -4.01 1.89 13.92
C ARG A 97 -4.06 1.70 12.41
N ILE A 98 -3.32 0.73 11.87
CA ILE A 98 -3.29 0.45 10.43
C ILE A 98 -4.66 0.03 9.93
N ARG A 99 -5.37 -0.85 10.66
CA ARG A 99 -6.74 -1.25 10.31
C ARG A 99 -7.69 -0.04 10.28
N GLY A 100 -7.61 0.85 11.26
CA GLY A 100 -8.39 2.10 11.25
C GLY A 100 -8.05 3.01 10.06
N ASN A 101 -6.78 3.05 9.64
CA ASN A 101 -6.37 3.79 8.43
C ASN A 101 -6.90 3.13 7.15
N TYR A 102 -6.97 1.80 7.09
CA TYR A 102 -7.59 1.11 5.96
C TYR A 102 -9.09 1.36 5.85
N GLU A 103 -9.80 1.60 6.97
CA GLU A 103 -11.18 2.06 6.90
C GLU A 103 -11.29 3.47 6.30
N LYS A 104 -10.37 4.38 6.64
CA LYS A 104 -10.30 5.71 6.00
C LYS A 104 -10.05 5.58 4.50
N LEU A 105 -9.11 4.70 4.11
CA LEU A 105 -8.81 4.40 2.71
C LEU A 105 -10.06 3.94 1.96
N ARG A 106 -10.81 2.97 2.50
CA ARG A 106 -12.06 2.48 1.89
C ARG A 106 -13.07 3.61 1.71
N ARG A 107 -13.21 4.49 2.70
CA ARG A 107 -14.11 5.65 2.60
C ARG A 107 -13.68 6.61 1.49
N GLN A 108 -12.39 6.89 1.33
CA GLN A 108 -11.89 7.73 0.24
C GLN A 108 -12.09 7.11 -1.15
N LEU A 109 -11.95 5.78 -1.27
CA LEU A 109 -12.19 5.07 -2.53
C LEU A 109 -13.68 4.98 -2.89
N GLY A 110 -14.57 5.12 -1.91
CA GLY A 110 -16.01 5.10 -2.08
C GLY A 110 -16.63 3.70 -2.05
N SER A 111 -17.93 3.64 -2.31
CA SER A 111 -18.80 2.48 -2.05
C SER A 111 -18.80 1.39 -3.14
N GLY A 112 -17.81 1.36 -4.04
CA GLY A 112 -17.86 0.50 -5.23
C GLY A 112 -18.73 1.08 -6.35
N ASN A 113 -19.16 0.28 -7.32
CA ASN A 113 -20.06 0.66 -8.43
C ASN A 113 -19.49 1.68 -9.45
N VAL A 114 -18.18 1.62 -9.69
CA VAL A 114 -17.53 2.48 -10.69
C VAL A 114 -18.17 2.33 -12.07
N ALA A 115 -18.48 1.09 -12.49
CA ALA A 115 -19.07 0.81 -13.80
C ALA A 115 -20.42 1.50 -13.98
N GLU A 116 -21.32 1.40 -12.98
CA GLU A 116 -22.63 2.06 -13.00
C GLU A 116 -22.50 3.58 -13.10
N ARG A 117 -21.62 4.18 -12.28
CA ARG A 117 -21.36 5.63 -12.34
C ARG A 117 -20.81 6.08 -13.69
N VAL A 118 -19.96 5.27 -14.31
CA VAL A 118 -19.42 5.56 -15.65
C VAL A 118 -20.55 5.50 -16.68
N VAL A 119 -21.42 4.50 -16.62
CA VAL A 119 -22.60 4.41 -17.49
C VAL A 119 -23.50 5.63 -17.33
N GLU A 120 -23.84 6.02 -16.09
CA GLU A 120 -24.64 7.21 -15.82
C GLU A 120 -23.98 8.50 -16.30
N ALA A 121 -22.66 8.62 -16.15
CA ALA A 121 -21.92 9.79 -16.61
C ALA A 121 -21.90 9.91 -18.14
N VAL A 122 -21.70 8.80 -18.85
CA VAL A 122 -21.72 8.75 -20.32
C VAL A 122 -23.13 9.01 -20.85
N ALA A 123 -24.16 8.44 -20.23
CA ALA A 123 -25.56 8.65 -20.63
C ALA A 123 -26.01 10.12 -20.51
N LYS A 124 -25.37 10.94 -19.66
CA LYS A 124 -25.63 12.39 -19.58
C LYS A 124 -24.99 13.22 -20.70
N LEU A 125 -24.08 12.62 -21.47
CA LEU A 125 -23.34 13.29 -22.56
C LEU A 125 -23.94 13.01 -23.94
N ILE A 126 -24.90 12.08 -24.03
CA ILE A 126 -25.62 11.69 -25.25
C ILE A 126 -27.06 12.16 -25.10
#